data_AF-A0A8T3VSD2-F1
#
_entry.id   AF-A0A8T3VSD2-F1
#
_cell.length_a   1.000
_cell.length_b   1.000
_cell.length_c   1.000
_cell.angle_alpha   90.00
_cell.angle_beta   90.00
_cell.angle_gamma   90.00
#
_symmetry.space_group_name_H-M   'P 1'
#
loop_
_entity.id
_entity.type
_entity.pdbx_description
1 polymer ?
#
loop_
_entity_poly.entity_id
_entity_poly.type
_entity_poly.pdbx_seq_one_letter_code
_entity_poly.pdbx_strand_id
1 'polypeptide(L)' 'MVNAILAAILSFFIPGLGQAIAGDIKKGIIFFVVAIALGIIVKLVFKSLFASIINILYSLYVAYDAYQMAQ' A
#
# COMPACT_ATOMS: atom_id res chain seq x y z
N MET A 1 -8.75 -13.13 -13.44
CA MET A 1 -7.73 -13.07 -12.39
C MET A 1 -6.66 -12.10 -12.84
N VAL A 2 -6.40 -11.05 -12.07
CA VAL A 2 -5.31 -10.11 -12.36
C VAL A 2 -3.98 -10.81 -12.05
N ASN A 3 -2.93 -10.52 -12.80
CA ASN A 3 -1.60 -11.05 -12.49
C ASN A 3 -1.17 -10.60 -11.08
N ALA A 4 -0.98 -11.56 -10.16
CA ALA A 4 -0.66 -11.29 -8.77
C ALA A 4 0.64 -10.49 -8.58
N ILE A 5 1.65 -10.73 -9.42
CA ILE A 5 2.91 -9.97 -9.39
C ILE A 5 2.65 -8.51 -9.81
N LEU A 6 1.83 -8.30 -10.84
CA LEU A 6 1.46 -6.96 -11.29
C LEU A 6 0.68 -6.20 -10.20
N ALA A 7 -0.27 -6.87 -9.54
CA ALA A 7 -1.03 -6.27 -8.44
C ALA A 7 -0.13 -5.87 -7.26
N ALA A 8 0.83 -6.74 -6.90
CA ALA A 8 1.81 -6.43 -5.86
C ALA A 8 2.67 -5.22 -6.20
N ILE A 9 3.22 -5.17 -7.42
CA ILE A 9 4.06 -4.05 -7.88
C ILE A 9 3.28 -2.74 -7.84
N LEU A 10 2.03 -2.74 -8.34
CA LEU A 10 1.20 -1.54 -8.34
C LEU A 10 0.89 -1.05 -6.92
N SER A 11 0.55 -1.96 -6.00
CA SER A 11 0.31 -1.61 -4.60
C SER A 11 1.56 -1.20 -3.82
N PHE A 12 2.75 -1.64 -4.23
CA PHE A 12 4.00 -1.20 -3.62
C PHE A 12 4.27 0.28 -3.85
N PHE A 13 4.07 0.76 -5.10
CA PHE A 13 4.28 2.15 -5.47
C PHE A 13 3.11 3.06 -5.05
N ILE A 14 1.89 2.57 -5.20
CA ILE A 14 0.68 3.31 -4.83
C ILE A 14 -0.20 2.38 -3.99
N PRO A 15 -0.11 2.46 -2.65
CA PRO A 15 -0.86 1.62 -1.75
C PRO A 15 -2.35 1.62 -2.08
N GLY A 16 -2.92 0.43 -2.31
CA GLY A 16 -4.34 0.23 -2.61
C GLY A 16 -4.66 0.01 -4.10
N LEU A 17 -3.75 0.29 -5.03
CA LEU A 17 -4.03 0.08 -6.46
C LEU A 17 -4.21 -1.39 -6.83
N GLY A 18 -3.35 -2.27 -6.32
CA GLY A 18 -3.41 -3.71 -6.54
C GLY A 18 -4.72 -4.33 -6.06
N GLN A 19 -5.25 -3.87 -4.92
CA GLN A 19 -6.56 -4.29 -4.41
C GLN A 19 -7.70 -3.79 -5.31
N ALA A 20 -7.61 -2.54 -5.78
CA ALA A 20 -8.62 -1.96 -6.66
C ALA A 20 -8.72 -2.71 -8.00
N ILE A 21 -7.58 -3.05 -8.62
CA ILE A 21 -7.57 -3.82 -9.87
C ILE A 21 -7.96 -5.30 -9.65
N ALA A 22 -7.67 -5.86 -8.48
CA ALA A 22 -8.09 -7.21 -8.11
C ALA A 22 -9.61 -7.30 -7.83
N GLY A 23 -10.33 -6.18 -7.81
CA GLY A 23 -11.79 -6.12 -7.75
C GLY A 23 -12.37 -5.59 -6.43
N ASP A 24 -11.53 -5.26 -5.44
CA ASP A 24 -11.97 -4.70 -4.15
C ASP A 24 -11.53 -3.25 -4.01
N ILE A 25 -12.30 -2.39 -4.67
CA ILE A 25 -12.09 -0.94 -4.67
C ILE A 25 -12.22 -0.38 -3.24
N LYS A 26 -13.09 -0.94 -2.39
CA LYS A 26 -13.26 -0.46 -1.01
C LYS A 26 -11.97 -0.66 -0.23
N LYS A 27 -11.38 -1.86 -0.31
CA LYS A 27 -10.11 -2.18 0.33
C LYS A 27 -8.96 -1.34 -0.23
N GLY A 28 -8.94 -1.12 -1.54
CA GLY A 28 -7.98 -0.21 -2.19
C GLY A 28 -8.05 1.23 -1.65
N ILE A 29 -9.25 1.79 -1.53
CA ILE A 29 -9.46 3.13 -0.96
C ILE A 29 -8.99 3.18 0.50
N ILE A 30 -9.31 2.17 1.30
CA ILE A 30 -8.88 2.10 2.71
C ILE A 30 -7.35 2.15 2.80
N PHE A 31 -6.64 1.32 2.04
CA PHE A 31 -5.17 1.32 2.08
C PHE A 31 -4.56 2.63 1.59
N PHE A 32 -5.16 3.28 0.59
CA PHE A 32 -4.69 4.56 0.11
C PHE A 32 -4.88 5.68 1.15
N VAL A 33 -6.06 5.75 1.79
CA VAL A 33 -6.34 6.73 2.85
C VAL A 33 -5.43 6.53 4.05
N VAL A 34 -5.21 5.27 4.45
CA VAL A 34 -4.28 4.93 5.54
C VAL A 34 -2.85 5.34 5.18
N ALA A 35 -2.42 5.16 3.91
CA ALA A 35 -1.10 5.61 3.46
C ALA A 35 -0.91 7.12 3.62
N ILE A 36 -1.91 7.91 3.25
CA ILE A 36 -1.89 9.37 3.39
C ILE A 36 -1.83 9.76 4.87
N ALA A 37 -2.68 9.16 5.71
CA ALA A 37 -2.71 9.43 7.15
C ALA A 37 -1.37 9.09 7.81
N LEU A 38 -0.80 7.92 7.52
CA LEU A 38 0.53 7.52 7.96
C LEU A 38 1.60 8.51 7.51
N GLY A 39 1.60 8.90 6.23
CA GLY A 39 2.56 9.86 5.69
C GLY A 39 2.54 11.22 6.40
N ILE A 40 1.36 11.71 6.78
CA ILE A 40 1.19 12.95 7.55
C ILE A 40 1.72 12.77 8.98
N ILE A 41 1.24 11.75 9.70
CA ILE A 41 1.63 11.48 11.10
C ILE A 41 3.14 11.31 11.20
N VAL A 42 3.71 10.52 10.29
CA VAL A 42 5.12 10.18 10.29
C VAL A 42 6.00 11.41 10.03
N LYS A 43 5.60 12.31 9.12
CA LYS A 43 6.31 13.58 8.89
C LYS A 43 6.26 14.53 10.09
N LEU A 44 5.17 14.52 10.86
CA LEU A 44 5.00 15.39 12.03
C LEU A 44 5.77 14.88 13.25
N VAL A 45 5.87 13.56 13.41
CA VAL A 45 6.38 12.93 14.65
C VAL A 45 7.84 12.47 14.51
N PHE A 46 8.27 11.99 13.34
CA PHE A 46 9.56 11.33 13.16
C PHE A 46 10.54 12.12 12.26
N LYS A 47 11.85 11.92 12.49
CA LYS A 47 12.90 12.36 11.56
C LYS A 47 12.83 11.56 10.25
N SER A 48 13.32 12.13 9.15
CA SER A 48 13.12 11.58 7.80
C SER A 48 13.58 10.14 7.60
N LEU A 49 14.62 9.67 8.31
CA LEU A 49 15.07 8.28 8.22
C LEU A 49 14.05 7.26 8.75
N PHE A 50 13.45 7.52 9.92
CA PHE A 50 12.39 6.67 10.47
C PHE A 50 11.14 6.71 9.60
N ALA A 51 10.88 7.86 8.98
CA ALA A 51 9.75 8.01 8.08
C ALA A 51 9.81 7.11 6.85
N SER A 52 10.99 7.04 6.24
CA SER A 52 11.22 6.19 5.07
C SER A 52 11.05 4.70 5.40
N ILE A 53 11.53 4.25 6.56
CA ILE A 53 11.39 2.85 6.99
C ILE A 53 9.91 2.48 7.15
N ILE A 54 9.13 3.32 7.84
CA ILE A 54 7.70 3.06 8.07
C ILE A 54 6.94 3.01 6.73
N ASN A 55 7.20 3.95 5.82
CA ASN A 55 6.56 3.96 4.50
C ASN A 55 6.90 2.72 3.68
N ILE A 56 8.17 2.27 3.68
CA ILE A 56 8.58 1.06 2.96
C ILE A 56 7.89 -0.18 3.54
N LEU A 57 7.86 -0.32 4.87
CA LEU A 57 7.21 -1.45 5.53
C LEU A 57 5.71 -1.49 5.21
N TYR A 58 5.05 -0.33 5.24
CA TYR A 58 3.64 -0.22 4.89
C TYR A 58 3.38 -0.57 3.42
N SER A 59 4.15 0.00 2.48
CA SER A 59 4.05 -0.35 1.06
C SER A 59 4.28 -1.84 0.79
N LEU A 60 5.21 -2.48 1.51
CA LEU A 60 5.48 -3.91 1.38
C LEU A 60 4.30 -4.75 1.89
N TYR A 61 3.70 -4.35 3.01
CA TYR A 61 2.50 -4.99 3.55
C TYR A 61 1.31 -4.91 2.57
N VAL A 62 1.05 -3.72 2.02
CA VAL A 62 -0.06 -3.53 1.06
C VAL A 62 0.19 -4.25 -0.26
N ALA A 63 1.45 -4.34 -0.70
CA ALA A 63 1.84 -5.15 -1.86
C ALA A 63 1.60 -6.65 -1.65
N TYR A 64 1.96 -7.17 -0.46
CA TYR A 64 1.70 -8.56 -0.10
C TYR A 64 0.20 -8.86 -0.05
N ASP A 65 -0.60 -7.97 0.52
CA ASP A 65 -2.06 -8.12 0.54
C ASP A 65 -2.66 -8.14 -0.88
N ALA A 66 -2.19 -7.28 -1.77
CA ALA A 66 -2.61 -7.27 -3.17
C ALA A 66 -2.22 -8.55 -3.91
N TYR A 67 -1.03 -9.10 -3.62
CA TYR A 67 -0.58 -10.38 -4.18
C TYR A 67 -1.52 -11.52 -3.77
N GLN A 68 -1.80 -11.65 -2.48
CA GLN A 68 -2.67 -12.71 -1.94
C GLN A 68 -4.10 -12.61 -2.46
N MET A 69 -4.58 -11.38 -2.68
CA MET A 69 -5.91 -11.15 -3.22
C MET A 69 -6.03 -11.50 -4.71
N ALA A 70 -4.95 -11.34 -5.47
CA ALA A 70 -4.93 -11.60 -6.91
C ALA A 70 -4.52 -13.04 -7.27
N GLN A 71 -4.07 -13.83 -6.29
CA GLN A 71 -3.75 -15.27 -6.40
C GLN A 71 -5.02 -16.12 -6.35
#